data_AF-A0A4S3TQX0-F1
#
_entry.id   AF-A0A4S3TQX0-F1
#
_cell.length_a   1.000
_cell.length_b   1.000
_cell.length_c   1.000
_cell.angle_alpha   90.00
_cell.angle_beta   90.00
_cell.angle_gamma   90.00
#
_symmetry.space_group_name_H-M   'P 1'
#
loop_
_entity.id
_entity.type
_entity.pdbx_description
1 polymer ?
#
loop_
_entity_poly.entity_id
_entity_poly.type
_entity_poly.pdbx_seq_one_letter_code
_entity_poly.pdbx_strand_id
1 'polypeptide(L)'
;MDSNTLDDLGRKILERAASRGVSPADLAAALEAPREAIDERLVQLVDNALLQSVDDSDIGDSDVADGEFELTRNGHRVLHATPIGRYDDRIDTPARVEDALESFELRADEDAAVRSVVSALRYWGEATTAELIDKSYTEVPAGYDSADRWWEDLVRDRLEVLPDVELLSTGPVAESWRYDGEAALEQSDRDGREVPDPGGESSVGSVRHALETADLTEAERTAARVAFATLVEHEVATETMLADAVFEDHPAGYDSREAWTAWLAGTFDDAPGIDRLETDQGPGWRYEPAVAENDE
;
A
#
# COMPACT_ATOMS: atom_id res chain seq x y z
N MET A 1 17.86 16.51 -7.43
CA MET A 1 16.46 16.28 -7.05
C MET A 1 16.39 16.49 -5.56
N ASP A 2 15.65 17.51 -5.14
CA ASP A 2 15.47 17.79 -3.71
C ASP A 2 14.51 16.75 -3.14
N SER A 3 14.88 16.18 -2.00
CA SER A 3 14.16 15.08 -1.38
C SER A 3 12.73 15.51 -1.04
N ASN A 4 11.72 14.73 -1.46
CA ASN A 4 10.30 14.89 -1.09
C ASN A 4 10.02 14.74 0.43
N THR A 5 11.06 14.52 1.23
CA THR A 5 10.95 14.48 2.68
C THR A 5 10.85 15.91 3.25
N LEU A 6 9.86 16.13 4.12
CA LEU A 6 9.69 17.38 4.85
C LEU A 6 10.92 17.65 5.74
N ASP A 7 11.72 18.64 5.35
CA ASP A 7 12.87 19.12 6.13
C ASP A 7 12.48 19.78 7.46
N ASP A 8 13.49 20.01 8.32
CA ASP A 8 13.30 20.61 9.64
C ASP A 8 12.64 22.00 9.57
N LEU A 9 12.93 22.78 8.53
CA LEU A 9 12.36 24.11 8.34
C LEU A 9 10.87 24.02 7.99
N GLY A 10 10.52 23.19 7.01
CA GLY A 10 9.15 22.93 6.60
C GLY A 10 8.30 22.42 7.77
N ARG A 11 8.82 21.48 8.56
CA ARG A 11 8.14 21.00 9.77
C ARG A 11 7.85 22.12 10.76
N LYS A 12 8.85 22.95 11.08
CA LYS A 12 8.66 24.08 12.02
C LYS A 12 7.64 25.09 11.53
N ILE A 13 7.58 25.33 10.21
CA ILE A 13 6.55 26.19 9.59
C ILE A 13 5.17 25.58 9.80
N LEU A 14 4.99 24.30 9.46
CA LEU A 14 3.71 23.62 9.66
C LEU A 14 3.29 23.64 11.15
N GLU A 15 4.19 23.33 12.09
CA GLU A 15 3.90 23.29 13.53
C GLU A 15 3.37 24.64 14.05
N ARG A 16 3.89 25.76 13.51
CA ARG A 16 3.43 27.10 13.84
C ARG A 16 2.03 27.35 13.25
N ALA A 17 1.84 27.02 11.97
CA ALA A 17 0.57 27.16 11.27
C ALA A 17 -0.57 26.33 11.93
N ALA A 18 -0.24 25.22 12.61
CA ALA A 18 -1.21 24.41 13.35
C ALA A 18 -1.90 25.14 14.50
N SER A 19 -1.24 26.15 15.07
CA SER A 19 -1.77 26.87 16.23
C SER A 19 -2.61 28.08 15.84
N ARG A 20 -2.34 28.69 14.69
CA ARG A 20 -2.99 29.88 14.13
C ARG A 20 -2.46 30.16 12.72
N GLY A 21 -3.18 30.96 11.93
CA GLY A 21 -2.66 31.54 10.70
C GLY A 21 -1.30 32.21 10.91
N VAL A 22 -0.38 32.01 9.97
CA VAL A 22 1.00 32.52 10.04
C VAL A 22 1.31 33.38 8.83
N SER A 23 1.90 34.56 9.05
CA SER A 23 2.48 35.36 7.97
C SER A 23 3.97 35.01 7.78
N PRO A 24 4.55 35.21 6.58
CA PRO A 24 5.95 34.88 6.39
C PRO A 24 6.90 35.79 7.18
N ALA A 25 6.48 37.02 7.52
CA ALA A 25 7.22 37.91 8.41
C ALA A 25 7.26 37.36 9.85
N ASP A 26 6.12 36.87 10.36
CA ASP A 26 6.03 36.23 11.66
C ASP A 26 6.93 34.98 11.70
N LEU A 27 6.89 34.15 10.66
CA LEU A 27 7.71 32.93 10.53
C LEU A 27 9.21 33.24 10.49
N ALA A 28 9.65 34.23 9.72
CA ALA A 28 11.06 34.62 9.63
C ALA A 28 11.61 35.09 10.99
N ALA A 29 10.85 35.92 11.71
CA ALA A 29 11.21 36.37 13.05
C ALA A 29 11.19 35.22 14.07
N ALA A 30 10.18 34.36 13.98
CA ALA A 30 9.95 33.22 14.86
C ALA A 30 11.01 32.12 14.80
N LEU A 31 11.49 31.83 13.59
CA LEU A 31 12.40 30.73 13.28
C LEU A 31 13.84 31.22 13.12
N GLU A 32 14.09 32.52 13.32
CA GLU A 32 15.38 33.18 13.13
C GLU A 32 16.00 32.88 11.75
N ALA A 33 15.14 32.82 10.72
CA ALA A 33 15.50 32.46 9.36
C ALA A 33 15.35 33.67 8.40
N PRO A 34 16.17 33.75 7.32
CA PRO A 34 15.99 34.77 6.30
C PRO A 34 14.59 34.69 5.67
N ARG A 35 13.98 35.85 5.42
CA ARG A 35 12.64 35.95 4.81
C ARG A 35 12.55 35.19 3.47
N GLU A 36 13.57 35.33 2.63
CA GLU A 36 13.66 34.65 1.33
C GLU A 36 13.57 33.11 1.45
N ALA A 37 14.22 32.52 2.47
CA ALA A 37 14.15 31.07 2.72
C ALA A 37 12.77 30.62 3.23
N ILE A 38 12.07 31.49 3.97
CA ILE A 38 10.69 31.23 4.39
C ILE A 38 9.76 31.28 3.18
N ASP A 39 9.89 32.30 2.33
CA ASP A 39 9.04 32.49 1.16
C ASP A 39 9.21 31.32 0.18
N GLU A 40 10.45 30.93 -0.13
CA GLU A 40 10.74 29.75 -0.97
C GLU A 40 10.10 28.48 -0.41
N ARG A 41 10.22 28.27 0.92
CA ARG A 41 9.65 27.08 1.55
C ARG A 41 8.12 27.11 1.59
N LEU A 42 7.50 28.28 1.77
CA LEU A 42 6.04 28.42 1.73
C LEU A 42 5.48 28.08 0.35
N VAL A 43 6.13 28.52 -0.73
CA VAL A 43 5.76 28.13 -2.10
C VAL A 43 5.74 26.61 -2.23
N GLN A 44 6.82 25.94 -1.81
CA GLN A 44 6.90 24.49 -1.85
C GLN A 44 5.80 23.82 -1.01
N LEU A 45 5.49 24.34 0.18
CA LEU A 45 4.43 23.78 1.04
C LEU A 45 3.03 24.00 0.45
N VAL A 46 2.78 25.10 -0.25
CA VAL A 46 1.51 25.38 -0.96
C VAL A 46 1.38 24.51 -2.21
N ASP A 47 2.45 24.37 -3.00
CA ASP A 47 2.49 23.51 -4.19
C ASP A 47 2.21 22.04 -3.83
N ASN A 48 2.66 21.60 -2.66
CA ASN A 48 2.37 20.28 -2.11
C ASN A 48 1.03 20.20 -1.35
N ALA A 49 0.19 21.25 -1.44
CA ALA A 49 -1.10 21.37 -0.79
C ALA A 49 -1.06 21.15 0.73
N LEU A 50 0.03 21.49 1.41
CA LEU A 50 0.18 21.38 2.87
C LEU A 50 -0.25 22.67 3.59
N LEU A 51 -0.12 23.81 2.92
CA LEU A 51 -0.62 25.11 3.35
C LEU A 51 -1.54 25.71 2.29
N GLN A 52 -2.41 26.62 2.71
CA GLN A 52 -3.23 27.45 1.83
C GLN A 52 -3.19 28.90 2.31
N SER A 53 -3.27 29.85 1.37
CA SER A 53 -3.46 31.27 1.68
C SER A 53 -4.88 31.50 2.21
N VAL A 54 -5.02 32.27 3.29
CA VAL A 54 -6.31 32.66 3.86
C VAL A 54 -6.95 33.79 3.07
N ASP A 55 -6.14 34.70 2.54
CA ASP A 55 -6.60 35.73 1.62
C ASP A 55 -6.61 35.16 0.19
N ASP A 56 -7.82 34.95 -0.31
CA ASP A 56 -8.17 34.41 -1.64
C ASP A 56 -7.86 35.41 -2.79
N SER A 57 -6.93 36.33 -2.57
CA SER A 57 -6.44 37.21 -3.62
C SER A 57 -5.52 36.38 -4.50
N ASP A 58 -6.10 35.83 -5.59
CA ASP A 58 -5.43 35.24 -6.76
C ASP A 58 -3.91 35.47 -6.71
N ILE A 59 -3.16 34.49 -6.19
CA ILE A 59 -1.70 34.49 -6.19
C ILE A 59 -1.27 34.16 -7.61
N GLY A 60 -1.48 35.14 -8.51
CA GLY A 60 -0.97 35.14 -9.86
C GLY A 60 0.49 35.57 -9.83
N ASP A 61 1.37 34.61 -10.10
CA ASP A 61 2.79 34.78 -10.42
C ASP A 61 3.71 35.36 -9.32
N SER A 62 4.28 34.44 -8.54
CA SER A 62 5.60 34.50 -7.87
C SER A 62 5.82 35.37 -6.62
N ASP A 63 4.96 36.30 -6.26
CA ASP A 63 5.13 37.05 -5.01
C ASP A 63 4.32 36.39 -3.87
N VAL A 64 5.02 35.74 -2.94
CA VAL A 64 4.46 35.36 -1.64
C VAL A 64 4.11 36.65 -0.89
N ALA A 65 2.90 37.14 -1.13
CA ALA A 65 2.37 38.31 -0.44
C ALA A 65 2.46 38.10 1.08
N ASP A 66 2.48 39.20 1.85
CA ASP A 66 2.46 39.19 3.32
C ASP A 66 1.16 38.61 3.94
N GLY A 67 0.39 37.83 3.18
CA GLY A 67 -0.83 37.18 3.59
C GLY A 67 -0.60 36.10 4.65
N GLU A 68 -1.70 35.69 5.28
CA GLU A 68 -1.69 34.60 6.25
C GLU A 68 -1.85 33.25 5.57
N PHE A 69 -1.11 32.27 6.05
CA PHE A 69 -1.17 30.88 5.64
C PHE A 69 -1.75 30.02 6.76
N GLU A 70 -2.65 29.12 6.40
CA GLU A 70 -3.21 28.11 7.30
C GLU A 70 -2.91 26.70 6.79
N LEU A 71 -2.91 25.73 7.71
CA LEU A 71 -2.79 24.33 7.34
C LEU A 71 -4.01 23.86 6.56
N THR A 72 -3.74 23.12 5.49
CA THR A 72 -4.75 22.27 4.89
C THR A 72 -4.93 21.00 5.72
N ARG A 73 -5.93 20.19 5.36
CA ARG A 73 -6.10 18.83 5.90
C ARG A 73 -4.86 17.96 5.70
N ASN A 74 -4.17 18.10 4.56
CA ASN A 74 -2.94 17.37 4.26
C ASN A 74 -1.77 17.84 5.15
N GLY A 75 -1.63 19.15 5.37
CA GLY A 75 -0.62 19.70 6.28
C GLY A 75 -0.80 19.20 7.72
N HIS A 76 -2.04 19.17 8.20
CA HIS A 76 -2.36 18.56 9.49
C HIS A 76 -1.95 17.07 9.56
N ARG A 77 -2.24 16.29 8.51
CA ARG A 77 -1.84 14.88 8.44
C ARG A 77 -0.32 14.70 8.51
N VAL A 78 0.43 15.47 7.71
CA VAL A 78 1.90 15.41 7.68
C VAL A 78 2.53 15.81 9.02
N LEU A 79 1.93 16.75 9.75
CA LEU A 79 2.38 17.11 11.10
C LEU A 79 2.16 16.01 12.13
N HIS A 80 1.03 15.32 12.04
CA HIS A 80 0.71 14.19 12.90
C HIS A 80 1.52 12.95 12.55
N ALA A 81 1.96 12.82 11.29
CA ALA A 81 2.95 11.83 10.87
C ALA A 81 4.30 12.16 11.52
N THR A 82 4.75 11.35 12.49
CA THR A 82 6.01 11.60 13.20
C THR A 82 7.23 11.67 12.27
N PRO A 83 8.30 12.42 12.64
CA PRO A 83 9.49 12.64 11.80
C PRO A 83 10.23 11.40 11.31
N ILE A 84 9.92 10.23 11.87
CA ILE A 84 10.66 8.99 11.66
C ILE A 84 9.86 8.03 10.77
N GLY A 85 8.71 8.43 10.23
CA GLY A 85 7.77 7.52 9.53
C GLY A 85 7.16 6.43 10.41
N ARG A 86 7.75 6.18 11.60
CA ARG A 86 7.43 5.10 12.54
C ARG A 86 5.99 5.04 13.04
N TYR A 87 5.20 6.10 12.88
CA TYR A 87 3.83 6.13 13.41
C TYR A 87 2.73 6.11 12.34
N ASP A 88 3.04 6.26 11.04
CA ASP A 88 1.98 6.23 10.02
C ASP A 88 1.37 4.82 9.94
N ASP A 89 2.22 3.78 9.88
CA ASP A 89 1.77 2.38 9.90
C ASP A 89 1.26 1.91 11.27
N ARG A 90 1.64 2.60 12.36
CA ARG A 90 1.17 2.27 13.72
C ARG A 90 -0.28 2.68 13.95
N ILE A 91 -0.78 3.69 13.25
CA ILE A 91 -2.19 4.10 13.36
C ILE A 91 -3.09 2.94 12.92
N ASP A 92 -2.60 2.11 11.99
CA ASP A 92 -3.33 0.98 11.46
C ASP A 92 -2.96 -0.36 12.12
N THR A 93 -2.09 -0.37 13.13
CA THR A 93 -1.73 -1.59 13.87
C THR A 93 -2.32 -1.56 15.28
N PRO A 94 -3.16 -2.54 15.68
CA PRO A 94 -3.72 -2.60 17.02
C PRO A 94 -2.65 -2.68 18.11
N ALA A 95 -2.92 -2.08 19.27
CA ALA A 95 -1.97 -2.05 20.38
C ALA A 95 -1.43 -3.43 20.80
N ARG A 96 -2.25 -4.49 20.73
CA ARG A 96 -1.81 -5.85 21.05
C ARG A 96 -0.79 -6.40 20.05
N VAL A 97 -0.98 -6.08 18.77
CA VAL A 97 -0.05 -6.46 17.71
C VAL A 97 1.23 -5.64 17.85
N GLU A 98 1.14 -4.34 18.15
CA GLU A 98 2.31 -3.51 18.46
C GLU A 98 3.12 -4.05 19.66
N ASP A 99 2.45 -4.39 20.76
CA ASP A 99 3.10 -4.97 21.94
C ASP A 99 3.84 -6.28 21.60
N ALA A 100 3.28 -7.09 20.69
CA ALA A 100 3.92 -8.32 20.22
C ALA A 100 5.11 -8.03 19.30
N LEU A 101 4.98 -7.10 18.36
CA LEU A 101 6.07 -6.69 17.46
C LEU A 101 7.27 -6.13 18.23
N GLU A 102 7.03 -5.32 19.26
CA GLU A 102 8.09 -4.77 20.12
C GLU A 102 8.89 -5.88 20.85
N SER A 103 8.33 -7.08 21.01
CA SER A 103 9.00 -8.22 21.66
C SER A 103 9.99 -8.97 20.76
N PHE A 104 9.95 -8.77 19.44
CA PHE A 104 10.78 -9.51 18.48
C PHE A 104 12.21 -8.96 18.31
N GLU A 105 12.55 -7.84 18.96
CA GLU A 105 13.87 -7.18 18.88
C GLU A 105 14.37 -6.95 17.43
N LEU A 106 13.46 -6.60 16.52
CA LEU A 106 13.74 -6.39 15.09
C LEU A 106 14.55 -5.11 14.81
N ARG A 107 15.30 -5.11 13.70
CA ARG A 107 15.81 -3.87 13.12
C ARG A 107 14.63 -3.00 12.64
N ALA A 108 14.87 -1.69 12.48
CA ALA A 108 13.78 -0.77 12.12
C ALA A 108 13.14 -1.05 10.75
N ASP A 109 13.95 -1.50 9.78
CA ASP A 109 13.50 -1.91 8.44
C ASP A 109 12.75 -3.25 8.48
N GLU A 110 13.20 -4.19 9.30
CA GLU A 110 12.51 -5.48 9.54
C GLU A 110 11.16 -5.30 10.23
N ASP A 111 11.09 -4.43 11.24
CA ASP A 111 9.86 -4.04 11.95
C ASP A 111 8.85 -3.40 10.99
N ALA A 112 9.31 -2.51 10.09
CA ALA A 112 8.47 -1.93 9.05
C ALA A 112 7.94 -2.98 8.06
N ALA A 113 8.76 -3.97 7.68
CA ALA A 113 8.33 -5.05 6.80
C ALA A 113 7.21 -5.90 7.40
N VAL A 114 7.35 -6.32 8.66
CA VAL A 114 6.30 -7.10 9.34
C VAL A 114 5.04 -6.25 9.53
N ARG A 115 5.17 -4.96 9.89
CA ARG A 115 4.03 -4.05 9.97
C ARG A 115 3.30 -3.90 8.63
N SER A 116 4.02 -3.74 7.52
CA SER A 116 3.40 -3.63 6.19
C SER A 116 2.51 -4.85 5.88
N VAL A 117 3.00 -6.05 6.20
CA VAL A 117 2.24 -7.30 6.01
C VAL A 117 1.00 -7.35 6.90
N VAL A 118 1.12 -6.98 8.18
CA VAL A 118 -0.01 -6.89 9.10
C VAL A 118 -1.04 -5.88 8.60
N SER A 119 -0.60 -4.70 8.17
CA SER A 119 -1.47 -3.65 7.63
C SER A 119 -2.19 -4.12 6.38
N ALA A 120 -1.48 -4.79 5.45
CA ALA A 120 -2.09 -5.40 4.28
C ALA A 120 -3.14 -6.43 4.68
N LEU A 121 -2.80 -7.37 5.57
CA LEU A 121 -3.73 -8.39 6.02
C LEU A 121 -4.96 -7.82 6.74
N ARG A 122 -4.77 -6.81 7.61
CA ARG A 122 -5.87 -6.12 8.31
C ARG A 122 -6.76 -5.34 7.34
N TYR A 123 -6.17 -4.68 6.36
CA TYR A 123 -6.94 -3.94 5.36
C TYR A 123 -7.89 -4.89 4.62
N TRP A 124 -7.38 -6.07 4.28
CA TRP A 124 -8.00 -7.05 3.42
C TRP A 124 -8.83 -8.15 4.13
N GLY A 125 -8.63 -8.35 5.42
CA GLY A 125 -9.24 -9.44 6.20
C GLY A 125 -8.55 -10.79 5.98
N GLU A 126 -8.51 -11.28 4.75
CA GLU A 126 -7.89 -12.56 4.37
C GLU A 126 -6.96 -12.39 3.17
N ALA A 127 -5.79 -13.03 3.17
CA ALA A 127 -4.83 -12.95 2.07
C ALA A 127 -4.03 -14.23 1.90
N THR A 128 -3.70 -14.57 0.66
CA THR A 128 -2.68 -15.59 0.38
C THR A 128 -1.29 -15.03 0.64
N THR A 129 -0.33 -15.91 0.92
CA THR A 129 1.10 -15.55 1.05
C THR A 129 1.61 -14.77 -0.17
N ALA A 130 1.22 -15.20 -1.37
CA ALA A 130 1.60 -14.52 -2.62
C ALA A 130 1.08 -13.08 -2.69
N GLU A 131 -0.16 -12.82 -2.26
CA GLU A 131 -0.72 -11.46 -2.21
C GLU A 131 -0.02 -10.59 -1.16
N LEU A 132 0.35 -11.15 -0.01
CA LEU A 132 1.08 -10.41 1.03
C LEU A 132 2.50 -10.07 0.56
N ILE A 133 3.16 -10.99 -0.14
CA ILE A 133 4.48 -10.77 -0.75
C ILE A 133 4.40 -9.69 -1.84
N ASP A 134 3.49 -9.82 -2.82
CA ASP A 134 3.28 -8.85 -3.90
C ASP A 134 3.10 -7.44 -3.34
N LYS A 135 2.26 -7.32 -2.31
CA LYS A 135 1.93 -6.03 -1.72
C LYS A 135 3.07 -5.41 -0.90
N SER A 136 3.74 -6.20 -0.07
CA SER A 136 4.64 -5.64 0.95
C SER A 136 6.12 -5.73 0.60
N TYR A 137 6.57 -6.75 -0.12
CA TYR A 137 8.00 -6.94 -0.38
C TYR A 137 8.59 -5.83 -1.27
N THR A 138 7.84 -5.39 -2.28
CA THR A 138 8.25 -4.32 -3.20
C THR A 138 8.38 -2.96 -2.50
N GLU A 139 7.59 -2.73 -1.44
CA GLU A 139 7.62 -1.50 -0.64
C GLU A 139 8.70 -1.54 0.46
N VAL A 140 8.87 -2.68 1.13
CA VAL A 140 9.72 -2.82 2.33
C VAL A 140 10.53 -4.13 2.34
N PRO A 141 11.55 -4.27 1.47
CA PRO A 141 12.35 -5.50 1.33
C PRO A 141 13.31 -5.76 2.51
N ALA A 142 13.53 -4.81 3.40
CA ALA A 142 14.37 -4.92 4.61
C ALA A 142 15.80 -5.47 4.40
N GLY A 143 16.36 -5.24 3.20
CA GLY A 143 17.71 -5.69 2.82
C GLY A 143 17.81 -7.15 2.38
N TYR A 144 16.68 -7.82 2.14
CA TYR A 144 16.64 -9.14 1.51
C TYR A 144 16.69 -9.02 -0.01
N ASP A 145 17.42 -9.95 -0.66
CA ASP A 145 17.61 -9.96 -2.11
C ASP A 145 16.49 -10.72 -2.86
N SER A 146 15.60 -11.39 -2.15
CA SER A 146 14.51 -12.19 -2.71
C SER A 146 13.29 -12.21 -1.80
N ALA A 147 12.11 -12.17 -2.40
CA ALA A 147 10.82 -12.26 -1.72
C ALA A 147 10.67 -13.53 -0.86
N ASP A 148 11.05 -14.69 -1.38
CA ASP A 148 10.93 -15.97 -0.64
C ASP A 148 11.73 -15.96 0.65
N ARG A 149 12.99 -15.50 0.60
CA ARG A 149 13.81 -15.38 1.80
C ARG A 149 13.28 -14.34 2.77
N TRP A 150 12.78 -13.22 2.26
CA TRP A 150 12.15 -12.21 3.10
C TRP A 150 10.92 -12.79 3.82
N TRP A 151 10.09 -13.56 3.12
CA TRP A 151 8.94 -14.21 3.73
C TRP A 151 9.33 -15.26 4.77
N GLU A 152 10.18 -16.22 4.40
CA GLU A 152 10.56 -17.35 5.25
C GLU A 152 11.46 -16.93 6.42
N ASP A 153 12.49 -16.10 6.20
CA ASP A 153 13.47 -15.75 7.25
C ASP A 153 12.93 -14.65 8.20
N LEU A 154 12.08 -13.74 7.70
CA LEU A 154 11.61 -12.58 8.45
C LEU A 154 10.11 -12.62 8.79
N VAL A 155 9.22 -12.80 7.82
CA VAL A 155 7.79 -12.50 8.05
C VAL A 155 7.01 -13.67 8.66
N ARG A 156 7.08 -14.86 8.04
CA ARG A 156 6.17 -15.99 8.28
C ARG A 156 6.06 -16.40 9.75
N ASP A 157 7.18 -16.75 10.37
CA ASP A 157 7.23 -17.19 11.78
C ASP A 157 6.70 -16.13 12.75
N ARG A 158 6.90 -14.84 12.42
CA ARG A 158 6.46 -13.73 13.26
C ARG A 158 4.96 -13.53 13.10
N LEU A 159 4.46 -13.58 11.88
CA LEU A 159 3.04 -13.47 11.56
C LEU A 159 2.23 -14.57 12.25
N GLU A 160 2.74 -15.81 12.31
CA GLU A 160 2.09 -16.95 12.98
C GLU A 160 1.91 -16.76 14.49
N VAL A 161 2.80 -16.00 15.15
CA VAL A 161 2.72 -15.77 16.60
C VAL A 161 2.07 -14.44 16.97
N LEU A 162 1.71 -13.60 16.00
CA LEU A 162 1.03 -12.35 16.25
C LEU A 162 -0.40 -12.57 16.73
N PRO A 163 -0.90 -11.75 17.68
CA PRO A 163 -2.28 -11.84 18.09
C PRO A 163 -3.20 -11.44 16.93
N ASP A 164 -4.39 -12.02 16.91
CA ASP A 164 -5.45 -11.73 15.93
C ASP A 164 -5.04 -12.05 14.47
N VAL A 165 -3.98 -12.84 14.27
CA VAL A 165 -3.59 -13.39 12.97
C VAL A 165 -3.67 -14.91 13.02
N GLU A 166 -4.36 -15.52 12.05
CA GLU A 166 -4.54 -16.96 11.93
C GLU A 166 -4.09 -17.47 10.56
N LEU A 167 -3.34 -18.57 10.55
CA LEU A 167 -3.06 -19.34 9.35
C LEU A 167 -4.25 -20.28 9.07
N LEU A 168 -5.04 -20.00 8.03
CA LEU A 168 -6.26 -20.73 7.70
C LEU A 168 -5.99 -22.07 7.00
N SER A 169 -4.98 -22.10 6.13
CA SER A 169 -4.69 -23.24 5.28
C SER A 169 -3.20 -23.33 5.02
N THR A 170 -2.66 -24.54 5.12
CA THR A 170 -1.35 -24.94 4.59
C THR A 170 -1.52 -25.87 3.39
N GLY A 171 -2.62 -25.69 2.65
CA GLY A 171 -3.01 -26.54 1.53
C GLY A 171 -1.96 -26.53 0.41
N PRO A 172 -2.07 -27.49 -0.52
CA PRO A 172 -1.03 -27.75 -1.53
C PRO A 172 -0.80 -26.62 -2.53
N VAL A 173 -1.62 -25.56 -2.52
CA VAL A 173 -1.62 -24.53 -3.57
C VAL A 173 -1.22 -23.15 -3.04
N ALA A 174 -1.53 -22.82 -1.78
CA ALA A 174 -1.05 -21.61 -1.11
C ALA A 174 -1.36 -21.61 0.38
N GLU A 175 -0.45 -21.04 1.18
CA GLU A 175 -0.76 -20.65 2.56
C GLU A 175 -1.65 -19.40 2.57
N SER A 176 -2.77 -19.48 3.29
CA SER A 176 -3.73 -18.38 3.45
C SER A 176 -3.79 -17.92 4.90
N TRP A 177 -3.75 -16.60 5.07
CA TRP A 177 -3.75 -15.92 6.36
C TRP A 177 -5.04 -15.12 6.54
N ARG A 178 -5.49 -15.00 7.78
CA ARG A 178 -6.62 -14.18 8.17
C ARG A 178 -6.24 -13.29 9.33
N TYR A 179 -6.75 -12.08 9.32
CA TYR A 179 -6.78 -11.21 10.47
C TYR A 179 -8.15 -11.33 11.15
N ASP A 180 -8.18 -11.84 12.37
CA ASP A 180 -9.39 -12.10 13.19
C ASP A 180 -9.98 -10.83 13.84
N GLY A 181 -9.29 -9.69 13.74
CA GLY A 181 -9.83 -8.40 14.16
C GLY A 181 -10.78 -7.78 13.13
N GLU A 182 -11.34 -6.60 13.44
CA GLU A 182 -12.19 -5.87 12.49
C GLU A 182 -11.34 -5.34 11.32
N ALA A 183 -11.64 -5.82 10.11
CA ALA A 183 -10.93 -5.44 8.89
C ALA A 183 -11.20 -3.98 8.53
N ALA A 184 -10.20 -3.28 7.98
CA ALA A 184 -10.32 -1.83 7.73
C ALA A 184 -11.38 -1.52 6.66
N LEU A 185 -11.54 -2.38 5.65
CA LEU A 185 -12.58 -2.23 4.62
C LEU A 185 -13.99 -2.21 5.21
N GLU A 186 -14.26 -2.97 6.27
CA GLU A 186 -15.55 -3.02 6.96
C GLU A 186 -15.81 -1.77 7.83
N GLN A 187 -14.76 -1.00 8.15
CA GLN A 187 -14.84 0.24 8.94
C GLN A 187 -15.06 1.49 8.10
N SER A 188 -14.99 1.38 6.76
CA SER A 188 -15.09 2.51 5.83
C SER A 188 -16.41 3.29 5.93
N ASP A 189 -17.51 2.65 6.36
CA ASP A 189 -18.79 3.32 6.61
C ASP A 189 -18.81 4.20 7.87
N ARG A 190 -17.81 4.07 8.77
CA ARG A 190 -17.82 4.72 10.10
C ARG A 190 -16.82 5.86 10.25
N ASP A 191 -15.66 5.78 9.60
CA ASP A 191 -14.66 6.83 9.68
C ASP A 191 -14.79 7.68 8.41
N GLY A 192 -15.28 8.92 8.51
CA GLY A 192 -15.56 9.83 7.38
C GLY A 192 -14.32 10.29 6.59
N ARG A 193 -13.34 9.40 6.43
CA ARG A 193 -12.26 9.44 5.45
C ARG A 193 -12.88 9.01 4.12
N GLU A 194 -13.34 9.99 3.33
CA GLU A 194 -13.56 9.75 1.92
C GLU A 194 -12.25 9.24 1.33
N VAL A 195 -12.23 7.97 0.96
CA VAL A 195 -11.19 7.42 0.08
C VAL A 195 -11.25 8.29 -1.18
N PRO A 196 -10.12 8.86 -1.65
CA PRO A 196 -10.10 9.64 -2.87
C PRO A 196 -10.87 8.89 -3.96
N ASP A 197 -11.79 9.59 -4.63
CA ASP A 197 -12.59 9.00 -5.71
C ASP A 197 -11.65 8.30 -6.70
N PRO A 198 -11.75 6.96 -6.83
CA PRO A 198 -10.87 6.21 -7.72
C PRO A 198 -11.16 6.51 -9.21
N GLY A 199 -12.09 7.42 -9.53
CA GLY A 199 -12.50 7.80 -10.89
C GLY A 199 -11.43 8.49 -11.77
N GLY A 200 -10.19 8.62 -11.33
CA GLY A 200 -9.05 8.76 -12.24
C GLY A 200 -8.68 7.41 -12.86
N GLU A 201 -7.99 7.37 -14.00
CA GLU A 201 -7.33 6.14 -14.49
C GLU A 201 -6.19 5.75 -13.53
N SER A 202 -6.56 5.40 -12.30
CA SER A 202 -5.67 4.97 -11.24
C SER A 202 -5.22 3.58 -11.65
N SER A 203 -4.01 3.48 -12.18
CA SER A 203 -3.39 2.20 -12.46
C SER A 203 -3.49 1.36 -11.19
N VAL A 204 -4.25 0.27 -11.27
CA VAL A 204 -4.40 -0.64 -10.16
C VAL A 204 -3.02 -1.13 -9.78
N GLY A 205 -2.55 -0.79 -8.58
CA GLY A 205 -1.13 -0.98 -8.22
C GLY A 205 -0.75 -2.42 -7.83
N SER A 206 -1.71 -3.35 -7.74
CA SER A 206 -1.47 -4.74 -7.35
C SER A 206 -2.53 -5.68 -7.92
N VAL A 207 -2.16 -6.94 -8.16
CA VAL A 207 -3.09 -7.97 -8.67
C VAL A 207 -4.30 -8.10 -7.76
N ARG A 208 -4.07 -8.07 -6.45
CA ARG A 208 -5.14 -8.18 -5.47
C ARG A 208 -6.20 -7.09 -5.62
N HIS A 209 -5.79 -5.83 -5.78
CA HIS A 209 -6.75 -4.74 -5.96
C HIS A 209 -7.53 -4.89 -7.27
N ALA A 210 -6.90 -5.44 -8.32
CA ALA A 210 -7.59 -5.72 -9.58
C ALA A 210 -8.68 -6.79 -9.36
N LEU A 211 -8.37 -7.87 -8.64
CA LEU A 211 -9.33 -8.93 -8.32
C LEU A 211 -10.47 -8.45 -7.40
N GLU A 212 -10.21 -7.49 -6.52
CA GLU A 212 -11.23 -6.95 -5.59
C GLU A 212 -12.16 -5.93 -6.24
N THR A 213 -11.66 -5.18 -7.21
CA THR A 213 -12.46 -4.20 -7.97
C THR A 213 -13.21 -4.82 -9.15
N ALA A 214 -12.78 -6.00 -9.62
CA ALA A 214 -13.46 -6.74 -10.67
C ALA A 214 -14.86 -7.21 -10.23
N ASP A 215 -15.81 -7.22 -11.18
CA ASP A 215 -17.17 -7.72 -10.98
C ASP A 215 -17.20 -9.26 -10.92
N LEU A 216 -16.62 -9.80 -9.85
CA LEU A 216 -16.48 -11.24 -9.59
C LEU A 216 -17.35 -11.67 -8.42
N THR A 217 -17.94 -12.85 -8.54
CA THR A 217 -18.52 -13.55 -7.40
C THR A 217 -17.44 -13.93 -6.40
N GLU A 218 -17.80 -14.20 -5.15
CA GLU A 218 -16.84 -14.62 -4.11
C GLU A 218 -16.10 -15.91 -4.47
N ALA A 219 -16.79 -16.84 -5.13
CA ALA A 219 -16.19 -18.10 -5.58
C ALA A 219 -15.17 -17.88 -6.71
N GLU A 220 -15.47 -16.98 -7.65
CA GLU A 220 -14.55 -16.56 -8.71
C GLU A 220 -13.34 -15.83 -8.15
N ARG A 221 -13.55 -14.85 -7.27
CA ARG A 221 -12.46 -14.13 -6.60
C ARG A 221 -11.52 -15.09 -5.86
N THR A 222 -12.09 -16.06 -5.14
CA THR A 222 -11.32 -17.12 -4.46
C THR A 222 -10.52 -17.96 -5.46
N ALA A 223 -11.14 -18.43 -6.55
CA ALA A 223 -10.45 -19.22 -7.56
C ALA A 223 -9.31 -18.44 -8.26
N ALA A 224 -9.53 -17.16 -8.57
CA ALA A 224 -8.52 -16.29 -9.16
C ALA A 224 -7.33 -16.07 -8.22
N ARG A 225 -7.57 -15.89 -6.91
CA ARG A 225 -6.52 -15.77 -5.90
C ARG A 225 -5.65 -17.01 -5.80
N VAL A 226 -6.28 -18.19 -5.77
CA VAL A 226 -5.57 -19.47 -5.70
C VAL A 226 -4.76 -19.71 -6.98
N ALA A 227 -5.34 -19.39 -8.15
CA ALA A 227 -4.62 -19.44 -9.43
C ALA A 227 -3.45 -18.45 -9.49
N PHE A 228 -3.61 -17.24 -8.94
CA PHE A 228 -2.54 -16.26 -8.84
C PHE A 228 -1.40 -16.76 -7.95
N ALA A 229 -1.71 -17.30 -6.77
CA ALA A 229 -0.69 -17.88 -5.90
C ALA A 229 0.07 -19.02 -6.58
N THR A 230 -0.62 -19.88 -7.34
CA THR A 230 0.00 -20.93 -8.17
C THR A 230 0.94 -20.33 -9.22
N LEU A 231 0.51 -19.25 -9.89
CA LEU A 231 1.33 -18.55 -10.88
C LEU A 231 2.60 -17.95 -10.26
N VAL A 232 2.49 -17.33 -9.07
CA VAL A 232 3.63 -16.77 -8.35
C VAL A 232 4.64 -17.86 -7.98
N GLU A 233 4.18 -19.02 -7.47
CA GLU A 233 5.06 -20.14 -7.11
C GLU A 233 5.87 -20.67 -8.31
N HIS A 234 5.26 -20.68 -9.50
CA HIS A 234 5.89 -21.25 -10.69
C HIS A 234 6.59 -20.22 -11.59
N GLU A 235 6.47 -18.92 -11.29
CA GLU A 235 6.85 -17.75 -12.12
C GLU A 235 6.13 -17.69 -13.48
N VAL A 236 6.01 -18.81 -14.17
CA VAL A 236 5.31 -19.02 -15.43
C VAL A 236 4.37 -20.22 -15.30
N ALA A 237 3.09 -20.02 -15.60
CA ALA A 237 2.09 -21.07 -15.52
C ALA A 237 1.28 -21.20 -16.80
N THR A 238 1.13 -22.42 -17.31
CA THR A 238 0.24 -22.69 -18.45
C THR A 238 -1.22 -22.75 -18.02
N GLU A 239 -2.11 -22.50 -18.96
CA GLU A 239 -3.56 -22.69 -18.80
C GLU A 239 -3.91 -24.07 -18.21
N THR A 240 -3.27 -25.12 -18.72
CA THR A 240 -3.49 -26.49 -18.23
C THR A 240 -2.99 -26.68 -16.81
N MET A 241 -1.81 -26.14 -16.48
CA MET A 241 -1.24 -26.27 -15.14
C MET A 241 -2.09 -25.57 -14.07
N LEU A 242 -2.58 -24.36 -14.35
CA LEU A 242 -3.48 -23.66 -13.43
C LEU A 242 -4.82 -24.41 -13.29
N ALA A 243 -5.39 -24.89 -14.40
CA ALA A 243 -6.63 -25.66 -14.33
C ALA A 243 -6.44 -26.99 -13.56
N ASP A 244 -5.32 -27.69 -13.72
CA ASP A 244 -5.00 -28.91 -12.99
C ASP A 244 -4.83 -28.66 -11.49
N ALA A 245 -4.20 -27.55 -11.11
CA ALA A 245 -3.92 -27.22 -9.72
C ALA A 245 -5.15 -26.66 -8.97
N VAL A 246 -6.05 -25.94 -9.66
CA VAL A 246 -7.06 -25.11 -8.99
C VAL A 246 -8.50 -25.57 -9.25
N PHE A 247 -8.83 -26.03 -10.45
CA PHE A 247 -10.24 -26.18 -10.86
C PHE A 247 -11.02 -27.20 -10.02
N GLU A 248 -10.40 -28.32 -9.65
CA GLU A 248 -11.09 -29.38 -8.90
C GLU A 248 -11.59 -28.89 -7.53
N ASP A 249 -10.79 -28.08 -6.85
CA ASP A 249 -11.10 -27.56 -5.51
C ASP A 249 -11.83 -26.21 -5.57
N HIS A 250 -11.63 -25.43 -6.63
CA HIS A 250 -12.20 -24.09 -6.82
C HIS A 250 -12.84 -23.89 -8.21
N PRO A 251 -13.92 -24.64 -8.53
CA PRO A 251 -14.54 -24.59 -9.85
C PRO A 251 -15.34 -23.29 -10.11
N ALA A 252 -15.60 -22.48 -9.08
CA ALA A 252 -16.31 -21.19 -9.15
C ALA A 252 -17.66 -21.22 -9.90
N GLY A 253 -18.34 -22.37 -9.94
CA GLY A 253 -19.61 -22.54 -10.65
C GLY A 253 -19.49 -22.86 -12.15
N TYR A 254 -18.28 -23.03 -12.67
CA TYR A 254 -18.03 -23.44 -14.05
C TYR A 254 -18.12 -24.96 -14.21
N ASP A 255 -18.84 -25.42 -15.24
CA ASP A 255 -19.07 -26.84 -15.52
C ASP A 255 -17.86 -27.55 -16.20
N SER A 256 -16.86 -26.79 -16.64
CA SER A 256 -15.69 -27.33 -17.32
C SER A 256 -14.43 -26.50 -17.10
N ARG A 257 -13.27 -27.17 -17.16
CA ARG A 257 -11.95 -26.54 -17.12
C ARG A 257 -11.75 -25.51 -18.22
N GLU A 258 -12.27 -25.77 -19.42
CA GLU A 258 -12.16 -24.85 -20.56
C GLU A 258 -12.92 -23.54 -20.30
N ALA A 259 -14.14 -23.61 -19.78
CA ALA A 259 -14.92 -22.42 -19.45
C ALA A 259 -14.28 -21.63 -18.30
N TRP A 260 -13.80 -22.33 -17.27
CA TRP A 260 -13.07 -21.73 -16.15
C TRP A 260 -11.79 -21.03 -16.61
N THR A 261 -11.00 -21.68 -17.47
CA THR A 261 -9.74 -21.11 -17.99
C THR A 261 -10.00 -19.88 -18.86
N ALA A 262 -11.06 -19.91 -19.68
CA ALA A 262 -11.45 -18.76 -20.50
C ALA A 262 -11.86 -17.56 -19.64
N TRP A 263 -12.57 -17.79 -18.54
CA TRP A 263 -12.89 -16.74 -17.56
C TRP A 263 -11.63 -16.22 -16.86
N LEU A 264 -10.76 -17.12 -16.40
CA LEU A 264 -9.51 -16.74 -15.72
C LEU A 264 -8.63 -15.90 -16.66
N ALA A 265 -8.56 -16.26 -17.94
CA ALA A 265 -7.83 -15.50 -18.95
C ALA A 265 -8.32 -14.06 -19.06
N GLY A 266 -9.64 -13.85 -19.13
CA GLY A 266 -10.19 -12.49 -19.12
C GLY A 266 -9.87 -11.73 -17.84
N THR A 267 -9.83 -12.42 -16.69
CA THR A 267 -9.49 -11.82 -15.40
C THR A 267 -8.01 -11.46 -15.28
N PHE A 268 -7.11 -12.30 -15.78
CA PHE A 268 -5.65 -12.11 -15.71
C PHE A 268 -5.15 -11.13 -16.77
N ASP A 269 -5.77 -11.07 -17.95
CA ASP A 269 -5.38 -10.13 -19.02
C ASP A 269 -5.57 -8.65 -18.59
N ASP A 270 -6.43 -8.39 -17.59
CA ASP A 270 -6.66 -7.07 -17.01
C ASP A 270 -5.86 -6.82 -15.71
N ALA A 271 -5.16 -7.83 -15.18
CA ALA A 271 -4.46 -7.74 -13.91
C ALA A 271 -3.03 -7.17 -14.07
N PRO A 272 -2.62 -6.20 -13.22
CA PRO A 272 -1.29 -5.59 -13.32
C PRO A 272 -0.18 -6.61 -13.04
N GLY A 273 0.88 -6.58 -13.84
CA GLY A 273 2.04 -7.47 -13.67
C GLY A 273 1.82 -8.92 -14.12
N ILE A 274 0.65 -9.26 -14.67
CA ILE A 274 0.40 -10.57 -15.28
C ILE A 274 0.44 -10.43 -16.79
N ASP A 275 1.46 -11.00 -17.41
CA ASP A 275 1.63 -11.00 -18.86
C ASP A 275 1.23 -12.35 -19.45
N ARG A 276 0.38 -12.32 -20.47
CA ARG A 276 0.07 -13.52 -21.26
C ARG A 276 1.20 -13.84 -22.23
N LEU A 277 1.60 -15.11 -22.31
CA LEU A 277 2.63 -15.57 -23.24
C LEU A 277 2.33 -16.95 -23.84
N GLU A 278 3.03 -17.25 -24.93
CA GLU A 278 3.08 -18.59 -25.53
C GLU A 278 4.30 -19.36 -24.98
N THR A 279 4.07 -20.55 -24.43
CA THR A 279 5.12 -21.47 -23.97
C THR A 279 5.23 -22.67 -24.90
N ASP A 280 6.28 -23.49 -24.75
CA ASP A 280 6.40 -24.77 -25.48
C ASP A 280 5.26 -25.76 -25.19
N GLN A 281 4.49 -25.52 -24.11
CA GLN A 281 3.38 -26.35 -23.65
C GLN A 281 2.00 -25.72 -23.95
N GLY A 282 1.97 -24.56 -24.61
CA GLY A 282 0.74 -23.83 -24.94
C GLY A 282 0.65 -22.45 -24.27
N PRO A 283 -0.52 -21.78 -24.33
CA PRO A 283 -0.71 -20.48 -23.72
C PRO A 283 -0.58 -20.55 -22.20
N GLY A 284 -0.07 -19.47 -21.63
CA GLY A 284 0.10 -19.31 -20.20
C GLY A 284 0.32 -17.86 -19.79
N TRP A 285 0.68 -17.69 -18.55
CA TRP A 285 0.96 -16.39 -17.95
C TRP A 285 2.31 -16.40 -17.26
N ARG A 286 2.92 -15.23 -17.18
CA ARG A 286 4.03 -14.92 -16.29
C ARG A 286 3.58 -13.82 -15.37
N TYR A 287 3.96 -13.92 -14.11
CA TYR A 287 3.84 -12.80 -13.20
C TYR A 287 5.20 -12.13 -13.02
N GLU A 288 5.25 -10.84 -13.33
CA GLU A 288 6.35 -9.95 -13.02
C GLU A 288 5.79 -8.87 -12.09
N PRO A 289 6.22 -8.80 -10.81
CA PRO A 289 5.74 -7.78 -9.89
C PRO A 289 5.92 -6.42 -10.55
N ALA A 290 4.91 -5.55 -10.42
CA ALA A 290 5.04 -4.17 -10.85
C ALA A 290 6.12 -3.51 -9.98
N VAL A 291 7.38 -3.62 -10.41
CA VAL A 291 8.47 -2.87 -9.81
C VAL A 291 8.08 -1.42 -10.06
N ALA A 292 7.91 -0.64 -8.99
CA ALA A 292 7.76 0.79 -9.13
C ALA A 292 8.94 1.24 -10.00
N GLU A 293 8.67 1.63 -11.26
CA GLU A 293 9.66 2.27 -12.10
C GLU A 293 10.05 3.53 -11.34
N ASN A 294 11.10 3.42 -10.54
CA ASN A 294 11.72 4.56 -9.90
C ASN A 294 12.35 5.32 -11.05
N ASP A 295 11.61 6.26 -11.63
CA ASP A 295 12.10 7.21 -12.61
C ASP A 295 13.38 7.86 -12.04
N GLU A 296 14.53 7.41 -12.56
CA GLU A 296 15.88 7.91 -12.21
C GLU A 296 16.18 9.31 -12.77
#